data_AF-A0A2N3A4E3-F1
#
_entry.id   AF-A0A2N3A4E3-F1
#
_cell.length_a   1.000
_cell.length_b   1.000
_cell.length_c   1.000
_cell.angle_alpha   90.00
_cell.angle_beta   90.00
_cell.angle_gamma   90.00
#
_symmetry.space_group_name_H-M   'P 1'
#
loop_
_entity.id
_entity.type
_entity.pdbx_description
1 polymer ?
#
loop_
_entity_poly.entity_id
_entity_poly.type
_entity_poly.pdbx_seq_one_letter_code
_entity_poly.pdbx_strand_id
1 'polypeptide(L)'
;MKTTASFKFFALAFITLIFSSCLTVETKEYTFTFTGENSGKLTIRYINILSVMDEEKDVTAEDFAEILERYIDGNQIAEDFPGATNIKTRLYEANGQLCGEATMDFPSLSAARLYQYDKNSPLMMSISAAFDSETYISSNGSYGNDYMPVVFWPAGSKSLTVTTSVSAPDETSLSLVEEFRKWKSSK
;
A
#
# COMPACT_ATOMS: atom_id res chain seq x y z
N MET A 1 53.97 8.93 -33.42
CA MET A 1 52.77 8.16 -33.82
C MET A 1 52.43 7.25 -32.64
N LYS A 2 51.47 7.67 -31.79
CA LYS A 2 50.17 6.99 -31.53
C LYS A 2 50.37 5.49 -31.26
N THR A 3 50.00 4.88 -30.14
CA THR A 3 49.06 5.13 -29.03
C THR A 3 49.44 4.07 -27.96
N THR A 4 49.17 4.20 -26.67
CA THR A 4 47.93 3.71 -26.07
C THR A 4 47.93 4.12 -24.60
N ALA A 5 46.91 4.86 -24.20
CA ALA A 5 46.66 5.22 -22.81
C ALA A 5 46.26 3.96 -22.01
N SER A 6 46.88 3.77 -20.84
CA SER A 6 46.36 2.85 -19.81
C SER A 6 45.05 3.39 -19.27
N PHE A 7 43.95 3.02 -19.91
CA PHE A 7 42.60 3.30 -19.44
C PHE A 7 42.18 2.18 -18.49
N LYS A 8 42.36 2.38 -17.19
CA LYS A 8 41.76 1.54 -16.16
C LYS A 8 40.26 1.83 -16.12
N PHE A 9 39.49 1.14 -16.96
CA PHE A 9 38.06 0.97 -16.79
C PHE A 9 37.86 -0.34 -16.00
N PHE A 10 37.78 -0.24 -14.67
CA PHE A 10 37.06 -1.27 -13.92
C PHE A 10 35.66 -0.70 -13.68
N ALA A 11 34.78 -1.10 -14.58
CA ALA A 11 33.41 -0.66 -14.65
C ALA A 11 32.67 -1.01 -13.34
N LEU A 12 32.12 0.04 -12.74
CA LEU A 12 30.76 0.10 -12.21
C LEU A 12 29.92 -1.16 -12.50
N ALA A 13 29.67 -1.98 -11.48
CA ALA A 13 28.53 -2.89 -11.43
C ALA A 13 27.68 -2.52 -10.21
N PHE A 14 27.11 -1.32 -10.28
CA PHE A 14 26.02 -0.86 -9.44
C PHE A 14 24.73 -1.36 -10.10
N ILE A 15 24.47 -2.67 -10.05
CA ILE A 15 23.15 -3.25 -10.38
C ILE A 15 22.35 -3.06 -9.08
N THR A 16 21.74 -1.92 -8.78
CA THR A 16 20.42 -1.46 -9.29
C THR A 16 19.47 -2.59 -9.63
N LEU A 17 19.18 -3.44 -8.64
CA LEU A 17 17.84 -4.01 -8.49
C LEU A 17 17.18 -3.28 -7.32
N ILE A 18 16.64 -2.11 -7.62
CA ILE A 18 15.62 -1.50 -6.77
C ILE A 18 14.35 -2.28 -7.11
N PHE A 19 14.18 -3.48 -6.54
CA PHE A 19 12.86 -4.09 -6.55
C PHE A 19 11.99 -3.19 -5.68
N SER A 20 11.22 -2.35 -6.34
CA SER A 20 10.15 -1.58 -5.73
C SER A 20 9.00 -2.54 -5.42
N SER A 21 9.19 -3.48 -4.48
CA SER A 21 8.11 -4.34 -4.00
C SER A 21 7.21 -3.51 -3.09
N CYS A 22 6.35 -2.72 -3.70
CA CYS A 22 5.08 -2.40 -3.04
C CYS A 22 4.41 -3.73 -2.71
N LEU A 23 3.88 -3.86 -1.49
CA LEU A 23 3.13 -5.03 -1.05
C LEU A 23 2.09 -5.47 -2.09
N THR A 24 2.25 -6.66 -2.66
CA THR A 24 1.29 -7.23 -3.61
C THR A 24 0.07 -7.76 -2.85
N VAL A 25 -1.09 -7.20 -3.16
CA VAL A 25 -2.37 -7.57 -2.56
C VAL A 25 -3.44 -7.60 -3.63
N GLU A 26 -4.55 -8.30 -3.37
CA GLU A 26 -5.67 -8.29 -4.30
C GLU A 26 -6.44 -6.97 -4.20
N THR A 27 -6.85 -6.62 -2.99
CA THR A 27 -7.60 -5.39 -2.72
C THR A 27 -7.11 -4.66 -1.47
N LYS A 28 -7.33 -3.35 -1.45
CA LYS A 28 -7.19 -2.53 -0.24
C LYS A 28 -8.52 -1.89 0.10
N GLU A 29 -8.84 -1.86 1.38
CA GLU A 29 -9.99 -1.13 1.91
C GLU A 29 -9.47 0.01 2.80
N TYR A 30 -9.87 1.23 2.48
CA TYR A 30 -9.56 2.41 3.29
C TYR A 30 -10.80 2.87 4.01
N THR A 31 -10.68 3.06 5.32
CA THR A 31 -11.73 3.66 6.16
C THR A 31 -11.15 4.85 6.89
N PHE A 32 -11.69 6.03 6.60
CA PHE A 32 -11.38 7.29 7.26
C PHE A 32 -12.49 7.60 8.26
N THR A 33 -12.13 7.88 9.51
CA THR A 33 -13.06 8.30 10.55
C THR A 33 -12.59 9.61 11.15
N PHE A 34 -13.35 10.68 10.92
CA PHE A 34 -13.02 12.01 11.41
C PHE A 34 -13.30 12.14 12.91
N THR A 35 -12.30 12.60 13.66
CA THR A 35 -12.42 12.93 15.09
C THR A 35 -12.25 14.42 15.36
N GLY A 36 -11.74 15.17 14.38
CA GLY A 36 -11.69 16.64 14.34
C GLY A 36 -12.24 17.20 13.03
N GLU A 37 -11.99 18.49 12.78
CA GLU A 37 -12.44 19.15 11.54
C GLU A 37 -11.72 18.58 10.30
N ASN A 38 -10.40 18.42 10.39
CA ASN A 38 -9.54 17.94 9.30
C ASN A 38 -8.60 16.80 9.74
N SER A 39 -8.89 16.18 10.88
CA SER A 39 -8.08 15.13 11.49
C SER A 39 -8.94 13.94 11.89
N GLY A 40 -8.31 12.78 12.04
CA GLY A 40 -9.02 11.56 12.30
C GLY A 40 -8.14 10.33 12.33
N LYS A 41 -8.78 9.18 12.17
CA LYS A 41 -8.15 7.86 12.09
C LYS A 41 -8.32 7.27 10.70
N LEU A 42 -7.24 6.80 10.12
CA LEU A 42 -7.22 5.98 8.90
C LEU A 42 -6.99 4.52 9.29
N THR A 43 -7.81 3.64 8.75
CA THR A 43 -7.62 2.18 8.77
C THR A 43 -7.50 1.68 7.34
N ILE A 44 -6.42 0.97 7.05
CA ILE A 44 -6.17 0.33 5.76
C ILE A 44 -6.17 -1.17 5.99
N ARG A 45 -7.00 -1.90 5.26
CA ARG A 45 -6.97 -3.36 5.24
C ARG A 45 -6.40 -3.83 3.92
N TYR A 46 -5.40 -4.68 4.00
CA TYR A 46 -4.73 -5.34 2.89
C TYR A 46 -5.32 -6.74 2.79
N ILE A 47 -6.05 -7.03 1.72
CA ILE A 47 -6.80 -8.27 1.56
C ILE A 47 -6.08 -9.17 0.56
N ASN A 48 -5.88 -10.42 0.94
CA ASN A 48 -5.18 -11.44 0.16
C ASN A 48 -3.79 -10.95 -0.28
N ILE A 49 -2.86 -10.91 0.68
CA ILE A 49 -1.46 -10.60 0.44
C ILE A 49 -0.79 -11.79 -0.25
N LEU A 50 -0.12 -11.53 -1.36
CA LEU A 50 0.39 -12.55 -2.28
C LEU A 50 1.89 -12.36 -2.50
N SER A 51 2.56 -13.47 -2.77
CA SER A 51 3.87 -13.50 -3.42
C SER A 51 3.67 -13.68 -4.92
N VAL A 52 4.58 -13.15 -5.72
CA VAL A 52 4.61 -13.35 -7.17
C VAL A 52 5.90 -14.08 -7.51
N MET A 53 5.80 -15.19 -8.24
CA MET A 53 6.98 -15.96 -8.64
C MET A 53 8.01 -15.08 -9.36
N ASP A 54 9.29 -15.25 -9.01
CA ASP A 54 10.40 -14.60 -9.69
C ASP A 54 11.11 -15.62 -10.60
N GLU A 55 11.07 -15.41 -11.91
CA GLU A 55 11.61 -16.36 -12.91
C GLU A 55 11.13 -17.82 -12.68
N GLU A 56 9.83 -18.01 -12.44
CA GLU A 56 9.19 -19.31 -12.11
C GLU A 56 9.63 -19.93 -10.77
N LYS A 57 10.36 -19.20 -9.93
CA LYS A 57 10.77 -19.66 -8.60
C LYS A 57 9.78 -19.22 -7.54
N ASP A 58 9.51 -20.12 -6.61
CA ASP A 58 8.80 -19.80 -5.37
C ASP A 58 9.70 -18.94 -4.48
N VAL A 59 9.25 -17.72 -4.20
CA VAL A 59 9.91 -16.73 -3.33
C VAL A 59 9.03 -16.34 -2.13
N THR A 60 8.07 -17.21 -1.77
CA THR A 60 7.09 -16.93 -0.71
C THR A 60 7.72 -16.69 0.65
N ALA A 61 8.81 -17.39 0.97
CA ALA A 61 9.52 -17.24 2.24
C ALA A 61 10.23 -15.88 2.34
N GLU A 62 10.87 -15.47 1.25
CA GLU A 62 11.55 -14.19 1.11
C GLU A 62 10.55 -13.02 1.16
N ASP A 63 9.46 -13.10 0.40
CA ASP A 63 8.41 -12.07 0.38
C ASP A 63 7.75 -11.95 1.76
N PHE A 64 7.49 -13.08 2.45
CA PHE A 64 6.94 -13.04 3.79
C PHE A 64 7.91 -12.42 4.81
N ALA A 65 9.21 -12.72 4.70
CA ALA A 65 10.23 -12.08 5.54
C ALA A 65 10.30 -10.56 5.29
N GLU A 66 10.20 -10.12 4.03
CA GLU A 66 10.15 -8.70 3.68
C GLU A 66 8.93 -8.00 4.30
N ILE A 67 7.75 -8.65 4.28
CA ILE A 67 6.54 -8.11 4.93
C ILE A 67 6.80 -7.85 6.42
N LEU A 68 7.41 -8.81 7.10
CA LEU A 68 7.74 -8.65 8.52
C LEU A 68 8.73 -7.49 8.72
N GLU A 69 9.84 -7.49 7.98
CA GLU A 69 10.91 -6.50 8.14
C GLU A 69 10.45 -5.07 7.82
N ARG A 70 9.66 -4.87 6.76
CA ARG A 70 9.32 -3.53 6.26
C ARG A 70 8.00 -3.00 6.81
N TYR A 71 6.98 -3.85 6.91
CA TYR A 71 5.61 -3.42 7.22
C TYR A 71 5.21 -3.69 8.67
N ILE A 72 5.74 -4.75 9.29
CA ILE A 72 5.39 -5.10 10.68
C ILE A 72 6.39 -4.48 11.66
N ASP A 73 7.68 -4.72 11.45
CA ASP A 73 8.77 -4.25 12.32
C ASP A 73 9.42 -2.97 11.79
N GLY A 74 9.20 -2.65 10.51
CA GLY A 74 9.76 -1.50 9.81
C GLY A 74 8.88 -0.25 9.82
N ASN A 75 9.24 0.71 8.96
CA ASN A 75 8.64 2.04 8.89
C ASN A 75 7.86 2.30 7.59
N GLN A 76 7.62 1.28 6.76
CA GLN A 76 7.03 1.48 5.42
C GLN A 76 5.70 2.25 5.45
N ILE A 77 4.80 1.95 6.39
CA ILE A 77 3.53 2.68 6.53
C ILE A 77 3.74 4.17 6.87
N ALA A 78 4.78 4.50 7.64
CA ALA A 78 5.09 5.89 7.98
C ALA A 78 5.69 6.65 6.79
N GLU A 79 6.44 5.97 5.93
CA GLU A 79 6.94 6.51 4.66
C GLU A 79 5.81 6.73 3.65
N ASP A 80 4.85 5.81 3.59
CA ASP A 80 3.67 5.91 2.73
C ASP A 80 2.73 7.05 3.21
N PHE A 81 2.61 7.27 4.52
CA PHE A 81 1.74 8.31 5.10
C PHE A 81 2.55 9.31 5.94
N PRO A 82 3.35 10.20 5.30
CA PRO A 82 4.14 11.19 6.02
C PRO A 82 3.26 12.09 6.89
N GLY A 83 3.63 12.20 8.17
CA GLY A 83 2.92 13.01 9.15
C GLY A 83 1.76 12.29 9.87
N ALA A 84 1.42 11.06 9.49
CA ALA A 84 0.57 10.21 10.31
C ALA A 84 1.31 9.78 11.59
N THR A 85 0.56 9.57 12.67
CA THR A 85 1.09 9.16 13.97
C THR A 85 0.31 7.96 14.53
N ASN A 86 0.76 7.40 15.66
CA ASN A 86 0.12 6.25 16.32
C ASN A 86 -0.12 5.05 15.39
N ILE A 87 0.83 4.82 14.48
CA ILE A 87 0.77 3.73 13.49
C ILE A 87 0.84 2.40 14.23
N LYS A 88 -0.09 1.50 13.89
CA LYS A 88 -0.12 0.11 14.35
C LYS A 88 -0.39 -0.79 13.16
N THR A 89 0.34 -1.89 13.07
CA THR A 89 0.19 -2.88 12.01
C THR A 89 -0.04 -4.26 12.60
N ARG A 90 -0.74 -5.12 11.87
CA ARG A 90 -0.90 -6.54 12.22
C ARG A 90 -1.16 -7.38 10.97
N LEU A 91 -0.74 -8.64 11.03
CA LEU A 91 -1.14 -9.69 10.11
C LEU A 91 -2.19 -10.60 10.75
N TYR A 92 -3.11 -11.10 9.94
CA TYR A 92 -4.13 -12.05 10.37
C TYR A 92 -4.59 -12.91 9.18
N GLU A 93 -5.12 -14.08 9.49
CA GLU A 93 -5.79 -14.91 8.50
C GLU A 93 -7.29 -14.63 8.50
N ALA A 94 -7.88 -14.46 7.32
CA ALA A 94 -9.31 -14.37 7.13
C ALA A 94 -9.70 -15.12 5.85
N ASN A 95 -10.74 -15.97 5.92
CA ASN A 95 -11.22 -16.77 4.78
C ASN A 95 -10.11 -17.61 4.09
N GLY A 96 -9.12 -18.09 4.85
CA GLY A 96 -7.99 -18.86 4.31
C GLY A 96 -6.94 -18.02 3.57
N GLN A 97 -7.02 -16.69 3.63
CA GLN A 97 -6.09 -15.76 3.01
C GLN A 97 -5.29 -15.00 4.06
N LEU A 98 -4.04 -14.64 3.72
CA LEU A 98 -3.25 -13.71 4.53
C LEU A 98 -3.78 -12.29 4.31
N CYS A 99 -4.06 -11.60 5.40
CA CYS A 99 -4.50 -10.21 5.40
C CYS A 99 -3.62 -9.37 6.34
N GLY A 100 -3.55 -8.08 6.04
CA GLY A 100 -2.88 -7.07 6.85
C GLY A 100 -3.85 -5.97 7.27
N GLU A 101 -3.55 -5.29 8.36
CA GLU A 101 -4.24 -4.08 8.76
C GLU A 101 -3.23 -3.06 9.27
N ALA A 102 -3.32 -1.83 8.78
CA ALA A 102 -2.62 -0.66 9.32
C ALA A 102 -3.65 0.33 9.86
N THR A 103 -3.46 0.80 11.09
CA THR A 103 -4.25 1.89 11.66
C THR A 103 -3.32 3.04 12.03
N MET A 104 -3.73 4.27 11.77
CA MET A 104 -2.95 5.47 12.05
C MET A 104 -3.85 6.68 12.30
N ASP A 105 -3.35 7.66 13.02
CA ASP A 105 -3.99 8.95 13.20
C ASP A 105 -3.42 9.94 12.19
N PHE A 106 -4.28 10.67 11.48
CA PHE A 106 -3.88 11.72 10.55
C PHE A 106 -4.21 13.11 11.14
N PRO A 107 -3.24 14.03 11.24
CA PRO A 107 -3.47 15.37 11.80
C PRO A 107 -4.08 16.36 10.82
N SER A 108 -4.05 16.05 9.51
CA SER A 108 -4.61 16.86 8.43
C SER A 108 -5.14 15.98 7.31
N LEU A 109 -6.02 16.52 6.47
CA LEU A 109 -6.53 15.84 5.27
C LEU A 109 -5.39 15.31 4.40
N SER A 110 -4.36 16.13 4.17
CA SER A 110 -3.22 15.77 3.33
C SER A 110 -2.40 14.60 3.90
N ALA A 111 -2.30 14.47 5.22
CA ALA A 111 -1.62 13.33 5.87
C ALA A 111 -2.37 12.01 5.66
N ALA A 112 -3.65 12.07 5.29
CA ALA A 112 -4.47 10.94 4.87
C ALA A 112 -4.69 10.92 3.34
N ARG A 113 -3.92 11.70 2.56
CA ARG A 113 -4.06 11.84 1.10
C ARG A 113 -5.46 12.31 0.66
N LEU A 114 -6.20 12.96 1.56
CA LEU A 114 -7.48 13.60 1.29
C LEU A 114 -7.27 15.07 0.93
N TYR A 115 -8.20 15.62 0.18
CA TYR A 115 -8.24 17.03 -0.19
C TYR A 115 -9.64 17.61 -0.05
N GLN A 116 -9.71 18.90 0.27
CA GLN A 116 -10.94 19.67 0.27
C GLN A 116 -10.60 21.11 -0.13
N TYR A 117 -11.27 21.66 -1.15
CA TYR A 117 -10.99 23.03 -1.62
C TYR A 117 -11.44 24.09 -0.60
N ASP A 118 -12.68 23.96 -0.12
CA ASP A 118 -13.23 24.74 0.99
C ASP A 118 -14.21 23.90 1.82
N LYS A 119 -14.67 24.42 2.97
CA LYS A 119 -15.53 23.69 3.91
C LYS A 119 -16.87 23.21 3.33
N ASN A 120 -17.35 23.82 2.25
CA ASN A 120 -18.62 23.46 1.60
C ASN A 120 -18.41 22.50 0.43
N SER A 121 -17.16 22.33 -0.01
CA SER A 121 -16.77 21.43 -1.09
C SER A 121 -16.75 19.98 -0.61
N PRO A 122 -16.94 19.00 -1.52
CA PRO A 122 -16.72 17.60 -1.20
C PRO A 122 -15.32 17.33 -0.67
N LEU A 123 -15.21 16.35 0.22
CA LEU A 123 -13.94 15.68 0.50
C LEU A 123 -13.58 14.84 -0.72
N MET A 124 -12.32 14.86 -1.12
CA MET A 124 -11.83 14.25 -2.33
C MET A 124 -10.62 13.37 -2.04
N MET A 125 -10.52 12.27 -2.76
CA MET A 125 -9.31 11.47 -2.83
C MET A 125 -9.07 11.06 -4.26
N SER A 126 -7.91 11.39 -4.81
CA SER A 126 -7.49 10.87 -6.11
C SER A 126 -6.99 9.45 -5.93
N ILE A 127 -7.56 8.49 -6.66
CA ILE A 127 -7.08 7.12 -6.66
C ILE A 127 -5.74 7.04 -7.41
N SER A 128 -5.65 7.67 -8.57
CA SER A 128 -4.45 7.59 -9.41
C SER A 128 -3.24 8.35 -8.86
N ALA A 129 -3.43 9.54 -8.26
CA ALA A 129 -2.32 10.32 -7.73
C ALA A 129 -1.94 9.92 -6.29
N ALA A 130 -2.86 9.29 -5.54
CA ALA A 130 -2.54 8.75 -4.23
C ALA A 130 -1.92 7.35 -4.31
N PHE A 131 -2.17 6.58 -5.37
CA PHE A 131 -1.78 5.17 -5.44
C PHE A 131 -1.38 4.78 -6.88
N ASP A 132 -0.09 4.86 -7.20
CA ASP A 132 0.51 4.44 -8.48
C ASP A 132 0.45 2.89 -8.63
N SER A 133 -0.75 2.32 -8.69
CA SER A 133 -1.04 0.92 -9.10
C SER A 133 -2.48 0.51 -8.74
N GLU A 134 -3.33 1.39 -8.20
CA GLU A 134 -4.65 1.01 -7.70
C GLU A 134 -5.78 1.44 -8.63
N THR A 135 -6.78 0.55 -8.78
CA THR A 135 -8.00 0.80 -9.54
C THR A 135 -9.20 0.86 -8.60
N TYR A 136 -10.13 1.78 -8.83
CA TYR A 136 -11.35 1.90 -8.03
C TYR A 136 -12.26 0.66 -8.14
N ILE A 137 -12.80 0.18 -7.02
CA ILE A 137 -13.87 -0.84 -6.99
C ILE A 137 -15.17 -0.22 -6.48
N SER A 138 -15.16 0.37 -5.28
CA SER A 138 -16.37 0.89 -4.65
C SER A 138 -16.06 1.94 -3.57
N SER A 139 -17.07 2.70 -3.18
CA SER A 139 -16.99 3.67 -2.09
C SER A 139 -18.38 4.02 -1.55
N ASN A 140 -18.46 4.56 -0.34
CA ASN A 140 -19.68 5.25 0.12
C ASN A 140 -19.81 6.70 -0.40
N GLY A 141 -18.90 7.14 -1.28
CA GLY A 141 -18.96 8.39 -2.03
C GLY A 141 -19.37 8.18 -3.50
N SER A 142 -19.15 9.20 -4.32
CA SER A 142 -19.34 9.15 -5.78
C SER A 142 -18.00 9.13 -6.50
N TYR A 143 -17.79 8.15 -7.37
CA TYR A 143 -16.60 8.08 -8.22
C TYR A 143 -16.78 8.96 -9.46
N GLY A 144 -15.75 9.74 -9.83
CA GLY A 144 -15.78 10.60 -11.01
C GLY A 144 -15.91 9.80 -12.29
N ASN A 145 -14.85 9.10 -12.67
CA ASN A 145 -14.72 8.09 -13.75
C ASN A 145 -13.22 7.82 -13.97
N ASP A 146 -12.87 7.03 -14.98
CA ASP A 146 -11.47 6.66 -15.26
C ASP A 146 -10.62 7.81 -15.82
N TYR A 147 -11.24 8.85 -16.41
CA TYR A 147 -10.54 10.07 -16.83
C TYR A 147 -10.32 11.06 -15.67
N MET A 148 -11.15 10.97 -14.63
CA MET A 148 -11.04 11.74 -13.40
C MET A 148 -11.20 10.79 -12.20
N PRO A 149 -10.17 9.99 -11.91
CA PRO A 149 -10.22 8.90 -10.92
C PRO A 149 -10.16 9.46 -9.50
N VAL A 150 -11.21 10.18 -9.13
CA VAL A 150 -11.38 10.86 -7.85
C VAL A 150 -12.68 10.38 -7.23
N VAL A 151 -12.63 10.02 -5.96
CA VAL A 151 -13.82 9.76 -5.15
C VAL A 151 -14.20 11.04 -4.43
N PHE A 152 -15.47 11.40 -4.50
CA PHE A 152 -16.06 12.57 -3.87
C PHE A 152 -17.00 12.13 -2.76
N TRP A 153 -16.81 12.66 -1.55
CA TRP A 153 -17.72 12.50 -0.43
C TRP A 153 -18.35 13.84 -0.07
N PRO A 154 -19.66 13.88 0.26
CA PRO A 154 -20.33 15.12 0.64
C PRO A 154 -19.60 15.87 1.77
N ALA A 155 -19.65 17.19 1.72
CA ALA A 155 -19.11 18.03 2.79
C ALA A 155 -19.70 17.64 4.15
N GLY A 156 -18.85 17.61 5.19
CA GLY A 156 -19.26 17.24 6.55
C GLY A 156 -19.37 15.72 6.81
N SER A 157 -19.08 14.86 5.81
CA SER A 157 -19.01 13.41 6.01
C SER A 157 -18.05 13.04 7.14
N LYS A 158 -18.49 12.17 8.06
CA LYS A 158 -17.70 11.73 9.22
C LYS A 158 -16.97 10.42 9.01
N SER A 159 -17.43 9.61 8.06
CA SER A 159 -16.81 8.34 7.69
C SER A 159 -16.76 8.21 6.18
N LEU A 160 -15.56 7.95 5.66
CA LEU A 160 -15.32 7.74 4.23
C LEU A 160 -14.79 6.32 4.05
N THR A 161 -15.33 5.60 3.07
CA THR A 161 -14.84 4.29 2.67
C THR A 161 -14.55 4.26 1.19
N VAL A 162 -13.45 3.63 0.81
CA VAL A 162 -13.15 3.25 -0.56
C VAL A 162 -12.47 1.88 -0.56
N THR A 163 -12.76 1.10 -1.59
CA THR A 163 -12.09 -0.15 -1.88
C THR A 163 -11.44 -0.04 -3.25
N THR A 164 -10.19 -0.46 -3.35
CA THR A 164 -9.40 -0.48 -4.58
C THR A 164 -8.91 -1.89 -4.85
N SER A 165 -8.68 -2.20 -6.13
CA SER A 165 -7.91 -3.37 -6.58
C SER A 165 -6.47 -2.94 -6.83
N VAL A 166 -5.51 -3.79 -6.50
CA VAL A 166 -4.08 -3.57 -6.80
C VAL A 166 -3.62 -4.59 -7.84
N SER A 167 -3.87 -5.87 -7.60
CA SER A 167 -3.53 -6.95 -8.51
C SER A 167 -4.65 -7.99 -8.56
N ALA A 168 -4.77 -8.68 -9.69
CA ALA A 168 -5.62 -9.86 -9.79
C ALA A 168 -4.71 -11.10 -9.70
N PRO A 169 -4.98 -12.06 -8.80
CA PRO A 169 -4.21 -13.29 -8.73
C PRO A 169 -4.22 -14.02 -10.08
N ASP A 170 -3.05 -14.50 -10.49
CA ASP A 170 -2.84 -15.29 -11.70
C ASP A 170 -2.07 -16.59 -11.40
N GLU A 171 -1.61 -17.29 -12.45
CA GLU A 171 -0.87 -18.55 -12.32
C GLU A 171 0.50 -18.41 -11.63
N THR A 172 1.02 -17.19 -11.51
CA THR A 172 2.30 -16.87 -10.84
C THR A 172 2.08 -16.39 -9.41
N SER A 173 0.83 -16.19 -8.99
CA SER A 173 0.48 -15.67 -7.67
C SER A 173 0.41 -16.79 -6.64
N LEU A 174 1.22 -16.66 -5.58
CA LEU A 174 1.33 -17.63 -4.51
C LEU A 174 0.78 -17.07 -3.19
N SER A 175 0.02 -17.88 -2.47
CA SER A 175 -0.54 -17.50 -1.17
C SER A 175 0.52 -17.50 -0.07
N LEU A 176 0.58 -16.42 0.70
CA LEU A 176 1.48 -16.30 1.86
C LEU A 176 0.87 -16.80 3.17
N VAL A 177 -0.33 -17.38 3.15
CA VAL A 177 -1.04 -17.81 4.37
C VAL A 177 -0.30 -18.92 5.12
N GLU A 178 0.37 -19.83 4.40
CA GLU A 178 1.11 -20.93 5.03
C GLU A 178 2.36 -20.41 5.75
N GLU A 179 3.09 -19.45 5.16
CA GLU A 179 4.24 -18.82 5.83
C GLU A 179 3.81 -18.09 7.11
N PHE A 180 2.67 -17.39 7.07
CA PHE A 180 2.08 -16.79 8.25
C PHE A 180 1.75 -17.81 9.35
N ARG A 181 1.15 -18.96 8.99
CA ARG A 181 0.83 -20.02 9.95
C ARG A 181 2.09 -20.60 10.58
N LYS A 182 3.13 -20.87 9.78
CA LYS A 182 4.44 -21.34 10.26
C LYS A 182 5.03 -20.35 11.28
N TRP A 183 5.12 -19.08 10.91
CA TRP A 183 5.60 -18.01 11.78
C TRP A 183 4.81 -17.90 13.07
N LYS A 184 3.48 -17.92 13.00
CA LYS A 184 2.61 -17.82 14.17
C LYS A 184 2.75 -19.00 15.13
N SER A 185 2.98 -20.21 14.60
CA SER A 185 3.23 -21.41 15.42
C SER A 185 4.60 -21.44 16.11
N SER A 186 5.55 -20.63 15.62
CA SER A 186 6.90 -20.52 16.16
C SER A 186 7.06 -19.47 17.28
N LYS A 187 6.00 -18.71 17.57
CA LYS A 187 5.92 -17.71 18.65
C LYS A 187 5.23 -18.29 19.89
#